data_AF-A0A202DWH0-F1
#
_entry.id   AF-A0A202DWH0-F1
#
_cell.length_a   1.000
_cell.length_b   1.000
_cell.length_c   1.000
_cell.angle_alpha   90.00
_cell.angle_beta   90.00
_cell.angle_gamma   90.00
#
_symmetry.space_group_name_H-M   'P 1'
#
loop_
_entity.id
_entity.type
_entity.pdbx_description
1 polymer ?
#
loop_
_entity_poly.entity_id
_entity_poly.type
_entity_poly.pdbx_seq_one_letter_code
_entity_poly.pdbx_strand_id
1 'polypeptide(L)'
;MNKELCDFRIFLCEEKKWLRKVHSYFQIKLSQVDKELLRSPAILDSRSSRSLTTIRRILTALSERLENIEDILVCDSYEQMLSAYRQLGENLVVSNDVMNRLLDEERIAPVARERVVPMLEELFSSIQFVEGVHSFAMESKPKKSNGVKWL
;
A
#
# COMPACT_ATOMS: atom_id res chain seq x y z
N MET A 1 -26.13 -31.26 7.58
CA MET A 1 -25.17 -30.16 7.38
C MET A 1 -24.82 -29.61 8.75
N ASN A 2 -23.53 -29.55 9.12
CA ASN A 2 -23.11 -29.17 10.47
C ASN A 2 -23.38 -27.66 10.68
N LYS A 3 -24.02 -27.26 11.79
CA LYS A 3 -24.42 -25.87 12.06
C LYS A 3 -23.20 -24.93 12.03
N GLU A 4 -22.09 -25.39 12.61
CA GLU A 4 -20.81 -24.68 12.64
C GLU A 4 -20.25 -24.38 11.24
N LEU A 5 -20.45 -25.27 10.28
CA LEU A 5 -20.03 -25.04 8.89
C LEU A 5 -20.86 -23.94 8.21
N CYS A 6 -22.15 -23.88 8.53
CA CYS A 6 -23.03 -22.86 7.99
C CYS A 6 -22.65 -21.49 8.56
N ASP A 7 -22.45 -21.42 9.87
CA ASP A 7 -22.05 -20.19 10.58
C ASP A 7 -20.67 -19.69 10.10
N PHE A 8 -19.73 -20.60 9.87
CA PHE A 8 -18.41 -20.25 9.32
C PHE A 8 -18.49 -19.74 7.87
N ARG A 9 -19.28 -20.36 6.99
CA ARG A 9 -19.47 -19.86 5.61
C ARG A 9 -20.13 -18.48 5.59
N ILE A 10 -21.08 -18.22 6.49
CA ILE A 10 -21.67 -16.88 6.67
C ILE A 10 -20.59 -15.88 7.07
N PHE A 11 -19.76 -16.22 8.06
CA PHE A 11 -18.63 -15.39 8.47
C PHE A 11 -17.69 -15.08 7.31
N LEU A 12 -17.27 -16.09 6.53
CA LEU A 12 -16.41 -15.90 5.36
C LEU A 12 -17.03 -14.99 4.31
N CYS A 13 -18.35 -15.09 4.10
CA CYS A 13 -19.05 -14.23 3.15
C CYS A 13 -19.05 -12.76 3.61
N GLU A 14 -19.27 -12.50 4.90
CA GLU A 14 -19.20 -11.16 5.47
C GLU A 14 -17.77 -10.60 5.45
N GLU A 15 -16.78 -11.43 5.77
CA GLU A 15 -15.37 -11.06 5.71
C GLU A 15 -14.94 -10.72 4.27
N LYS A 16 -15.34 -11.53 3.29
CA LYS A 16 -15.12 -11.29 1.86
C LYS A 16 -15.72 -9.96 1.42
N LYS A 17 -16.97 -9.68 1.79
CA LYS A 17 -17.65 -8.41 1.44
C LYS A 17 -16.89 -7.22 2.00
N TRP A 18 -16.47 -7.31 3.27
CA TRP A 18 -15.72 -6.25 3.92
C TRP A 18 -14.35 -6.03 3.26
N LEU A 19 -13.57 -7.09 3.03
CA LEU A 19 -12.26 -7.01 2.37
C LEU A 19 -12.36 -6.38 0.98
N ARG A 20 -13.32 -6.83 0.15
CA ARG A 20 -13.53 -6.25 -1.18
C ARG A 20 -13.82 -4.75 -1.13
N LYS A 21 -14.68 -4.32 -0.18
CA LYS A 21 -15.03 -2.91 -0.03
C LYS A 21 -13.83 -2.07 0.40
N VAL A 22 -13.08 -2.52 1.41
CA VAL A 22 -11.90 -1.81 1.93
C VAL A 22 -10.80 -1.75 0.88
N HIS A 23 -10.48 -2.89 0.25
CA HIS A 23 -9.47 -2.99 -0.78
C HIS A 23 -9.79 -2.09 -1.98
N SER A 24 -11.02 -2.16 -2.51
CA SER A 24 -11.43 -1.32 -3.65
C SER A 24 -11.33 0.17 -3.33
N TYR A 25 -11.79 0.58 -2.14
CA TYR A 25 -11.75 1.98 -1.71
C TYR A 25 -10.32 2.53 -1.68
N PHE A 26 -9.38 1.80 -1.06
CA PHE A 26 -8.01 2.24 -0.93
C PHE A 26 -7.18 2.06 -2.21
N GLN A 27 -7.51 1.10 -3.08
CA GLN A 27 -6.93 1.02 -4.42
C GLN A 27 -7.29 2.26 -5.27
N ILE A 28 -8.53 2.74 -5.19
CA ILE A 28 -8.93 3.98 -5.88
C ILE A 28 -8.10 5.16 -5.36
N LYS A 29 -7.98 5.31 -4.04
CA LYS A 29 -7.12 6.35 -3.43
C LYS A 29 -5.65 6.23 -3.88
N LEU A 30 -5.08 5.03 -3.84
CA LEU A 30 -3.70 4.80 -4.29
C LEU A 30 -3.52 5.20 -5.76
N SER A 31 -4.48 4.87 -6.63
CA SER A 31 -4.44 5.24 -8.05
C SER A 31 -4.47 6.75 -8.28
N GLN A 32 -5.10 7.53 -7.38
CA GLN A 32 -5.09 8.99 -7.45
C GLN A 32 -3.71 9.53 -7.09
N VAL A 33 -3.10 9.02 -6.02
CA VAL A 33 -1.72 9.36 -5.62
C VAL A 33 -0.73 9.02 -6.73
N ASP A 34 -0.81 7.82 -7.32
CA ASP A 34 0.06 7.41 -8.42
C ASP A 34 -0.07 8.32 -9.64
N LYS A 35 -1.29 8.79 -9.97
CA LYS A 35 -1.51 9.77 -11.04
C LYS A 35 -0.88 11.13 -10.74
N GLU A 36 -0.92 11.58 -9.49
CA GLU A 36 -0.30 12.83 -9.06
C GLU A 36 1.23 12.75 -9.14
N LEU A 37 1.81 11.63 -8.72
CA LEU A 37 3.25 11.33 -8.86
C LEU A 37 3.72 11.33 -10.32
N LEU A 38 2.89 10.85 -11.24
CA LEU A 38 3.21 10.86 -12.68
C LEU A 38 3.10 12.26 -13.31
N ARG A 39 2.27 13.13 -12.75
CA ARG A 39 1.98 14.47 -13.30
C ARG A 39 2.99 15.54 -12.90
N SER A 40 3.65 15.36 -11.76
CA SER A 40 4.59 16.34 -11.24
C SER A 40 5.92 15.64 -10.93
N PRO A 41 7.08 16.24 -11.24
CA PRO A 41 8.36 15.82 -10.68
C PRO A 41 8.44 16.08 -9.16
N ALA A 42 7.31 16.29 -8.48
CA ALA A 42 7.20 16.39 -7.04
C ALA A 42 7.80 15.14 -6.40
N ILE A 43 8.91 15.38 -5.71
CA ILE A 43 9.63 14.34 -4.98
C ILE A 43 8.85 14.14 -3.68
N LEU A 44 8.40 12.91 -3.43
CA LEU A 44 7.92 12.55 -2.09
C LEU A 44 9.10 12.68 -1.13
N ASP A 45 8.87 13.29 0.02
CA ASP A 45 9.86 13.22 1.09
C ASP A 45 10.01 11.77 1.57
N SER A 46 11.04 11.51 2.38
CA SER A 46 11.36 10.17 2.88
C SER A 46 10.21 9.57 3.70
N ARG A 47 9.48 10.41 4.45
CA ARG A 47 8.33 9.99 5.26
C ARG A 47 7.16 9.54 4.38
N SER A 48 6.79 10.35 3.39
CA SER A 48 5.70 10.07 2.45
C SER A 48 6.01 8.85 1.60
N SER A 49 7.28 8.66 1.21
CA SER A 49 7.75 7.47 0.49
C SER A 49 7.59 6.20 1.32
N ARG A 50 7.90 6.24 2.62
CA ARG A 50 7.67 5.11 3.54
C ARG A 50 6.19 4.84 3.71
N SER A 51 5.37 5.87 3.95
CA SER A 51 3.91 5.71 4.08
C SER A 51 3.29 5.06 2.83
N LEU A 52 3.68 5.50 1.64
CA LEU A 52 3.21 4.93 0.37
C LEU A 52 3.62 3.45 0.22
N THR A 53 4.86 3.12 0.60
CA THR A 53 5.35 1.73 0.58
C THR A 53 4.56 0.85 1.53
N THR A 54 4.29 1.34 2.75
CA THR A 54 3.49 0.64 3.76
C THR A 54 2.05 0.43 3.29
N ILE A 55 1.42 1.46 2.68
CA ILE A 55 0.07 1.33 2.09
C ILE A 55 0.04 0.22 1.03
N ARG A 56 1.01 0.21 0.10
CA ARG A 56 1.07 -0.80 -0.97
C ARG A 56 1.19 -2.21 -0.38
N ARG A 57 2.04 -2.40 0.63
CA ARG A 57 2.21 -3.69 1.31
C ARG A 57 0.92 -4.15 2.00
N ILE A 58 0.23 -3.26 2.71
CA ILE A 58 -1.05 -3.59 3.35
C ILE A 58 -2.09 -3.97 2.28
N LEU A 59 -2.17 -3.24 1.17
CA LEU A 59 -3.11 -3.56 0.09
C LEU A 59 -2.84 -4.92 -0.54
N THR A 60 -1.57 -5.28 -0.78
CA THR A 60 -1.20 -6.63 -1.24
C THR A 60 -1.65 -7.71 -0.27
N ALA A 61 -1.41 -7.54 1.03
CA ALA A 61 -1.87 -8.51 2.03
C ALA A 61 -3.40 -8.64 2.09
N LEU A 62 -4.13 -7.54 1.87
CA LEU A 62 -5.59 -7.58 1.74
C LEU A 62 -6.04 -8.35 0.49
N SER A 63 -5.31 -8.24 -0.63
CA SER A 63 -5.58 -9.03 -1.84
C SER A 63 -5.35 -10.53 -1.57
N GLU A 64 -4.21 -10.89 -0.99
CA GLU A 64 -3.89 -12.29 -0.66
C GLU A 64 -4.94 -12.91 0.28
N ARG A 65 -5.37 -12.16 1.31
CA ARG A 65 -6.43 -12.62 2.23
C ARG A 65 -7.77 -12.80 1.51
N LEU A 66 -8.07 -11.94 0.53
CA LEU A 66 -9.28 -12.09 -0.28
C LEU A 66 -9.23 -13.36 -1.13
N GLU A 67 -8.11 -13.61 -1.83
CA GLU A 67 -7.89 -14.82 -2.63
C GLU A 67 -8.02 -16.08 -1.77
N ASN A 68 -7.38 -16.12 -0.60
CA ASN A 68 -7.51 -17.22 0.33
C ASN A 68 -8.97 -17.51 0.70
N ILE A 69 -9.77 -16.48 1.04
CA ILE A 69 -11.19 -16.66 1.37
C ILE A 69 -11.98 -17.18 0.16
N GLU A 70 -11.65 -16.75 -1.05
CA GLU A 70 -12.29 -17.25 -2.27
C GLU A 70 -12.01 -18.73 -2.48
N ASP A 71 -10.77 -19.16 -2.31
CA ASP A 71 -10.39 -20.57 -2.40
C ASP A 71 -11.14 -21.41 -1.36
N ILE A 72 -11.20 -20.94 -0.11
CA ILE A 72 -11.89 -21.64 0.98
C ILE A 72 -13.40 -21.78 0.71
N LEU A 73 -14.03 -20.75 0.14
CA LEU A 73 -15.47 -20.78 -0.14
C LEU A 73 -15.84 -21.77 -1.25
N VAL A 74 -14.89 -22.09 -2.14
CA VAL A 74 -15.04 -23.07 -3.23
C VAL A 74 -14.74 -24.49 -2.74
N CYS A 75 -13.92 -24.64 -1.70
CA CYS A 75 -13.65 -25.95 -1.09
C CYS A 75 -14.84 -26.50 -0.31
N ASP A 76 -15.12 -27.80 -0.48
CA ASP A 76 -16.12 -28.53 0.32
C ASP A 76 -15.47 -29.38 1.45
N SER A 77 -14.15 -29.27 1.63
CA SER A 77 -13.42 -29.99 2.68
C SER A 77 -13.55 -29.29 4.04
N TYR A 78 -14.08 -30.03 5.03
CA TYR A 78 -14.18 -29.59 6.42
C TYR A 78 -12.81 -29.24 7.02
N GLU A 79 -11.78 -30.02 6.72
CA GLU A 79 -10.42 -29.82 7.25
C GLU A 79 -9.79 -28.53 6.71
N GLN A 80 -9.97 -28.26 5.41
CA GLN A 80 -9.47 -27.02 4.79
C GLN A 80 -10.20 -25.80 5.34
N MET A 81 -11.52 -25.87 5.54
CA MET A 81 -12.28 -24.82 6.21
C MET A 81 -11.83 -24.58 7.65
N LEU A 82 -11.53 -25.62 8.42
CA LEU A 82 -11.03 -25.50 9.79
C LEU A 82 -9.64 -24.87 9.87
N SER A 83 -8.72 -25.29 8.99
CA SER A 83 -7.39 -24.69 8.88
C SER A 83 -7.49 -23.20 8.55
N ALA A 84 -8.35 -22.87 7.60
CA ALA A 84 -8.66 -21.51 7.21
C ALA A 84 -9.28 -20.66 8.33
N TYR A 85 -10.21 -21.22 9.10
CA TYR A 85 -10.82 -20.55 10.25
C TYR A 85 -9.76 -20.08 11.25
N ARG A 86 -8.78 -20.95 11.54
CA ARG A 86 -7.66 -20.62 12.44
C ARG A 86 -6.82 -19.48 11.87
N GLN A 87 -6.44 -19.55 10.60
CA GLN A 87 -5.63 -18.53 9.94
C GLN A 87 -6.35 -17.18 9.79
N LEU A 88 -7.67 -17.17 9.56
CA LEU A 88 -8.46 -15.94 9.41
C LEU A 88 -8.78 -15.25 10.74
N GLY A 89 -8.87 -16.03 11.82
CA GLY A 89 -8.94 -15.49 13.18
C GLY A 89 -7.65 -14.80 13.61
N GLU A 90 -6.55 -15.02 12.89
CA GLU A 90 -5.30 -14.32 13.10
C GLU A 90 -5.31 -12.94 12.41
N ASN A 91 -4.54 -12.03 13.01
CA ASN A 91 -4.33 -10.68 12.49
C ASN A 91 -3.78 -10.71 11.06
N LEU A 92 -4.05 -9.66 10.27
CA LEU A 92 -3.51 -9.57 8.90
C LEU A 92 -1.98 -9.58 8.95
N VAL A 93 -1.37 -10.67 8.49
CA VAL A 93 0.08 -10.79 8.36
C VAL A 93 0.49 -10.24 7.01
N VAL A 94 1.22 -9.13 7.01
CA VAL A 94 1.77 -8.55 5.79
C VAL A 94 3.13 -9.21 5.54
N SER A 95 3.19 -10.13 4.57
CA SER A 95 4.41 -10.86 4.25
C SER A 95 5.49 -9.93 3.67
N ASN A 96 6.75 -10.26 3.99
CA ASN A 96 7.95 -9.63 3.46
C ASN A 96 8.64 -10.62 2.53
N ASP A 97 8.34 -10.64 1.23
CA ASP A 97 9.27 -11.17 0.22
C ASP A 97 8.80 -10.84 -1.20
N VAL A 98 9.65 -10.62 -2.22
CA VAL A 98 10.87 -11.40 -2.57
C VAL A 98 12.08 -10.54 -3.04
N MET A 99 12.03 -9.20 -3.08
CA MET A 99 13.12 -8.38 -3.67
C MET A 99 13.75 -7.33 -2.74
N ASN A 100 13.73 -7.53 -1.42
CA ASN A 100 14.43 -6.62 -0.49
C ASN A 100 15.36 -7.39 0.46
N ARG A 101 16.50 -7.79 -0.09
CA ARG A 101 17.69 -8.23 0.67
C ARG A 101 18.65 -7.09 1.01
N LEU A 102 18.24 -5.82 0.91
CA LEU A 102 19.17 -4.69 1.03
C LEU A 102 18.68 -3.47 1.82
N LEU A 103 17.49 -3.47 2.43
CA LEU A 103 17.11 -2.37 3.32
C LEU A 103 16.46 -2.93 4.58
N ASP A 104 17.12 -2.67 5.70
CA ASP A 104 16.73 -3.06 7.04
C ASP A 104 15.25 -2.72 7.35
N GLU A 105 14.59 -3.71 7.96
CA GLU A 105 13.68 -3.54 9.09
C GLU A 105 12.46 -2.61 8.94
N GLU A 106 11.36 -3.17 8.45
CA GLU A 106 10.04 -2.84 9.04
C GLU A 106 9.08 -4.02 8.85
N ARG A 107 9.13 -4.97 9.81
CA ARG A 107 8.05 -5.94 10.00
C ARG A 107 6.84 -5.15 10.47
N ILE A 108 5.81 -5.02 9.62
CA ILE A 108 4.56 -4.41 10.05
C ILE A 108 3.91 -5.41 11.01
N ALA A 109 3.69 -4.97 12.25
CA ALA A 109 3.02 -5.80 13.24
C ALA A 109 1.64 -6.23 12.71
N PRO A 110 1.16 -7.43 13.06
CA PRO A 110 -0.13 -7.90 12.58
C PRO A 110 -1.24 -6.88 12.91
N VAL A 111 -2.03 -6.49 11.91
CA VAL A 111 -3.04 -5.42 12.06
C VAL A 111 -4.42 -6.03 12.26
N ALA A 112 -5.06 -5.70 13.38
CA ALA A 112 -6.44 -6.08 13.65
C ALA A 112 -7.40 -5.43 12.65
N ARG A 113 -8.46 -6.14 12.26
CA ARG A 113 -9.44 -5.72 11.24
C ARG A 113 -9.96 -4.30 11.47
N GLU A 114 -10.28 -3.96 12.71
CA GLU A 114 -10.86 -2.67 13.11
C GLU A 114 -9.84 -1.52 12.98
N ARG A 115 -8.54 -1.84 12.94
CA ARG A 115 -7.44 -0.89 12.83
C ARG A 115 -6.98 -0.68 11.40
N VAL A 116 -7.33 -1.57 10.46
CA VAL A 116 -6.88 -1.48 9.05
C VAL A 116 -7.34 -0.17 8.41
N VAL A 117 -8.62 0.18 8.50
CA VAL A 117 -9.16 1.39 7.86
C VAL A 117 -8.57 2.66 8.48
N PRO A 118 -8.60 2.87 9.82
CA PRO A 118 -7.97 4.04 10.44
C PRO A 118 -6.48 4.18 10.11
N MET A 119 -5.74 3.06 10.13
CA MET A 119 -4.30 3.06 9.83
C MET A 119 -4.02 3.48 8.39
N LEU A 120 -4.76 2.92 7.42
CA LEU A 120 -4.59 3.32 6.02
C LEU A 120 -4.97 4.79 5.80
N GLU A 121 -6.05 5.28 6.41
CA GLU A 121 -6.42 6.70 6.34
C GLU A 121 -5.33 7.62 6.89
N GLU A 122 -4.73 7.27 8.03
CA GLU A 122 -3.64 8.02 8.64
C GLU A 122 -2.40 8.02 7.74
N LEU A 123 -2.03 6.87 7.17
CA LEU A 123 -0.93 6.75 6.22
C LEU A 123 -1.17 7.60 4.98
N PHE A 124 -2.36 7.57 4.39
CA PHE A 124 -2.70 8.42 3.25
C PHE A 124 -2.63 9.91 3.59
N SER A 125 -3.13 10.30 4.78
CA SER A 125 -3.10 11.69 5.24
C SER A 125 -1.67 12.20 5.51
N SER A 126 -0.73 11.29 5.73
CA SER A 126 0.69 11.61 5.94
C SER A 126 1.47 11.85 4.64
N ILE A 127 0.90 11.54 3.48
CA ILE A 127 1.55 11.73 2.17
C ILE A 127 1.52 13.22 1.84
N GLN A 128 2.70 13.83 1.71
CA GLN A 128 2.87 15.21 1.29
C GLN A 128 3.69 15.25 0.00
N PHE A 129 3.21 16.05 -0.97
CA PHE A 129 3.94 16.32 -2.20
C PHE A 129 4.80 17.56 -1.99
N VAL A 130 6.12 17.41 -2.14
CA VAL A 130 7.03 18.56 -2.13
C VAL A 130 7.03 19.14 -3.54
N GLU A 131 6.59 20.40 -3.69
CA GLU A 131 6.80 21.13 -4.94
C GLU A 131 8.31 21.23 -5.20
N GLY A 132 8.77 20.61 -6.28
CA GLY A 132 10.15 20.73 -6.72
C GLY A 132 10.41 22.19 -7.11
N VAL A 133 11.15 22.91 -6.28
CA VAL A 133 11.74 24.19 -6.69
C VAL A 133 12.64 23.89 -7.89
N HIS A 134 12.22 24.31 -9.09
CA HIS A 134 13.11 24.41 -10.24
C HIS A 134 14.15 25.51 -9.96
N SER A 135 15.13 25.21 -9.12
CA SER A 135 16.38 25.97 -9.05
C SER A 135 17.27 25.51 -10.21
N PHE A 136 16.86 25.83 -11.45
CA PHE A 136 17.87 25.99 -12.50
C PHE A 136 18.66 27.25 -12.13
N ALA A 137 19.63 27.09 -11.24
CA ALA A 137 20.73 28.03 -11.14
C ALA A 137 21.46 27.96 -12.49
N MET A 138 21.09 28.84 -13.43
CA MET A 138 21.96 29.20 -14.53
C MET A 138 23.18 29.89 -13.91
N GLU A 139 24.17 29.08 -13.52
CA GLU A 139 25.55 29.52 -13.48
C GLU A 139 25.96 29.88 -14.91
N SER A 140 25.83 31.14 -15.27
CA SER A 140 26.63 31.72 -16.34
C SER A 140 27.00 33.16 -15.99
N LYS A 141 28.07 33.30 -15.22
CA LYS A 141 29.03 34.40 -15.39
C LYS A 141 30.34 33.78 -15.90
N PRO A 142 31.23 34.49 -16.61
CA PRO A 142 31.13 35.83 -17.20
C PRO A 142 31.55 35.85 -18.70
N LYS A 143 31.17 36.89 -19.47
CA LYS A 143 31.97 37.31 -20.63
C LYS A 143 32.41 38.76 -20.46
N LYS A 144 33.67 38.93 -20.02
CA LYS A 144 34.45 40.13 -20.29
C LYS A 144 34.68 40.19 -21.81
N SER A 145 34.11 41.15 -22.52
CA SER A 145 34.56 41.49 -23.87
C SER A 145 35.69 42.52 -23.77
N ASN A 146 36.92 42.05 -23.97
CA ASN A 146 38.09 42.88 -24.22
C ASN A 146 38.17 43.24 -25.73
N GLY A 147 38.53 44.50 -26.01
CA GLY A 147 39.02 44.99 -27.33
C GLY A 147 37.92 45.32 -28.33
N VAL A 148 37.98 46.41 -29.12
CA VAL A 148 39.14 46.97 -29.81
C VAL A 148 38.94 48.48 -30.08
N LYS A 149 39.98 49.28 -29.83
CA LYS A 149 40.16 50.66 -30.33
C LYS A 149 40.61 50.59 -31.79
N TRP A 150 39.98 51.36 -32.68
CA TRP A 150 40.54 51.69 -33.99
C TRP A 150 41.16 53.08 -33.92
N LEU A 151 42.46 53.14 -34.24
CA LEU A 151 43.19 54.35 -34.61
C LEU A 151 42.93 54.66 -36.08
#